data_AF-A0A9E4LLD7-F1
#
_entry.id   AF-A0A9E4LLD7-F1
#
_cell.length_a   1.000
_cell.length_b   1.000
_cell.length_c   1.000
_cell.angle_alpha   90.00
_cell.angle_beta   90.00
_cell.angle_gamma   90.00
#
_symmetry.space_group_name_H-M   'P 1'
#
loop_
_entity.id
_entity.type
_entity.pdbx_description
1 polymer ?
#
loop_
_entity_poly.entity_id
_entity_poly.type
_entity_poly.pdbx_seq_one_letter_code
_entity_poly.pdbx_strand_id
1 'polypeptide(L)' 'MRSILLIAFIAFVGSSAHAQWYSVNSNTTENLWDIVFVDEDTGYCGGHGVILQTTDGGEGWETIFSADS' A
#
# COMPACT_ATOMS: atom_id res chain seq x y z
N MET A 1 18.44 -15.33 -34.46
CA MET A 1 17.43 -14.26 -34.47
C MET A 1 16.04 -14.77 -34.07
N ARG A 2 15.49 -15.82 -34.72
CA ARG A 2 14.18 -16.42 -34.35
C ARG A 2 14.08 -16.96 -32.91
N SER A 3 15.11 -17.62 -32.39
CA SER A 3 15.08 -18.17 -31.01
C SER A 3 15.23 -17.11 -29.90
N ILE A 4 15.88 -15.98 -30.18
CA ILE A 4 16.04 -14.88 -29.19
C ILE A 4 14.69 -14.18 -28.98
N LEU A 5 13.92 -14.00 -30.06
CA LEU A 5 12.58 -13.42 -30.01
C LEU A 5 11.59 -14.32 -29.23
N LEU A 6 11.73 -15.65 -29.31
CA LEU A 6 10.89 -16.59 -28.58
C LEU A 6 11.16 -16.57 -27.07
N ILE A 7 12.43 -16.47 -26.67
CA ILE A 7 12.83 -16.38 -25.26
C ILE A 7 12.38 -15.05 -24.64
N ALA A 8 12.51 -13.94 -25.38
CA ALA A 8 12.01 -12.63 -24.94
C ALA A 8 10.48 -12.62 -24.79
N PHE A 9 9.76 -13.31 -25.68
CA PHE A 9 8.31 -13.45 -25.60
C PHE A 9 7.86 -14.30 -24.40
N ILE A 10 8.57 -15.39 -24.10
CA ILE A 10 8.28 -16.23 -22.92
C ILE A 10 8.59 -15.47 -21.60
N ALA A 11 9.66 -14.67 -21.57
CA ALA A 11 10.00 -13.84 -20.41
C ALA A 11 8.96 -12.71 -20.19
N PHE A 12 8.35 -12.19 -21.27
CA PHE A 12 7.32 -11.17 -21.21
C PHE A 12 5.94 -11.71 -20.79
N VAL A 13 5.62 -12.96 -21.13
CA VAL A 13 4.34 -13.62 -20.74
C VAL A 13 4.36 -14.10 -19.27
N GLY A 14 5.53 -14.11 -18.62
CA GLY A 14 5.72 -14.66 -17.26
C GLY A 14 5.48 -13.71 -16.10
N SER A 15 5.21 -12.42 -16.32
CA SER A 15 4.85 -11.51 -15.22
C SER A 15 3.37 -11.66 -14.88
N SER A 16 3.00 -12.79 -14.27
CA SER A 16 1.75 -12.85 -13.52
C SER A 16 1.91 -11.95 -12.29
N ALA A 17 1.40 -10.72 -12.39
CA ALA A 17 1.26 -9.82 -11.26
C ALA A 17 0.20 -10.41 -10.33
N HIS A 18 0.61 -11.33 -9.47
CA HIS A 18 -0.24 -11.80 -8.39
C HIS A 18 -0.34 -10.66 -7.37
N ALA A 19 -1.56 -10.28 -6.99
CA ALA A 19 -1.75 -9.44 -5.81
C ALA A 19 -1.17 -10.21 -4.62
N GLN A 20 -0.21 -9.61 -3.92
CA GLN A 20 0.41 -10.18 -2.73
C GLN A 20 0.24 -9.19 -1.58
N TRP A 21 -0.11 -9.72 -0.41
CA TRP A 21 -0.10 -8.92 0.81
C TRP A 21 1.34 -8.71 1.26
N TYR A 22 1.69 -7.46 1.53
CA TYR A 22 2.94 -7.10 2.18
C TYR A 22 2.64 -6.13 3.33
N SER A 23 3.47 -6.19 4.37
CA SER A 23 3.32 -5.29 5.51
C SER A 23 3.86 -3.90 5.16
N VAL A 24 3.03 -2.88 5.39
CA VAL A 24 3.42 -1.47 5.33
C VAL A 24 3.65 -0.98 6.76
N ASN A 25 4.59 -0.07 6.95
CA ASN A 25 4.80 0.57 8.24
C ASN A 25 3.65 1.54 8.53
N SER A 26 2.93 1.32 9.63
CA SER A 26 1.82 2.17 10.07
C SER A 26 2.26 3.42 10.81
N ASN A 27 3.56 3.59 11.11
CA ASN A 27 4.12 4.70 11.89
C ASN A 27 3.44 4.94 13.26
N THR A 28 2.79 3.92 13.81
CA THR A 28 2.19 3.92 15.15
C THR A 28 2.22 2.53 15.77
N THR A 29 2.25 2.46 17.11
CA THR A 29 2.05 1.23 17.89
C THR A 29 0.61 1.03 18.32
N GLU A 30 -0.26 2.01 18.08
CA GLU A 30 -1.66 1.97 18.47
C GLU A 30 -2.47 1.02 17.58
N ASN A 31 -3.54 0.47 18.15
CA ASN A 31 -4.44 -0.40 17.41
C ASN A 31 -5.30 0.42 16.45
N LEU A 32 -5.24 0.11 15.16
CA LEU A 32 -6.10 0.67 14.12
C LEU A 32 -7.35 -0.20 13.97
N TRP A 33 -8.52 0.43 13.89
CA TRP A 33 -9.82 -0.26 13.86
C TRP A 33 -10.58 -0.08 12.56
N ASP A 34 -10.32 1.01 11.84
CA ASP A 34 -11.03 1.31 10.59
C ASP A 34 -10.14 2.05 9.59
N ILE A 35 -10.52 1.97 8.32
CA ILE A 35 -9.85 2.60 7.18
C ILE A 35 -10.87 3.02 6.12
N VAL A 36 -10.71 4.22 5.59
CA VAL A 36 -11.56 4.76 4.51
C VAL A 36 -10.72 5.51 3.49
N PHE A 37 -11.06 5.34 2.21
CA PHE A 37 -10.47 6.09 1.10
C PHE A 37 -11.50 7.07 0.53
N VAL A 38 -11.09 8.32 0.32
CA VAL A 38 -11.93 9.36 -0.30
C VAL A 38 -11.77 9.38 -1.83
N ASP A 39 -10.60 8.97 -2.31
CA ASP A 39 -10.26 8.74 -3.71
C ASP A 39 -9.20 7.63 -3.82
N GLU A 40 -8.59 7.42 -5.00
CA GLU A 40 -7.63 6.34 -5.23
C GLU A 40 -6.29 6.52 -4.49
N ASP A 41 -5.93 7.76 -4.16
CA ASP A 41 -4.65 8.10 -3.56
C ASP A 41 -4.79 8.46 -2.07
N THR A 42 -5.89 9.10 -1.71
CA THR A 42 -6.10 9.70 -0.38
C THR A 42 -6.97 8.82 0.50
N GLY A 43 -6.42 8.42 1.64
CA GLY A 43 -7.11 7.60 2.63
C GLY A 43 -6.76 7.96 4.07
N TYR A 44 -7.60 7.52 4.99
CA TYR A 44 -7.45 7.71 6.42
C TYR A 44 -7.64 6.39 7.14
N CYS A 45 -6.77 6.09 8.10
CA CYS A 45 -6.98 4.98 9.03
C CYS A 45 -6.85 5.48 10.47
N GLY A 46 -7.56 4.84 11.39
CA GLY A 46 -7.59 5.32 12.76
C GLY A 46 -8.06 4.27 13.76
N GLY A 47 -7.71 4.55 15.01
CA GLY A 47 -8.03 3.73 16.17
C GLY A 47 -7.25 4.19 17.37
N HIS A 48 -7.77 3.89 18.57
CA HIS A 48 -7.16 4.21 19.86
C HIS A 48 -6.51 5.61 19.95
N GLY A 49 -7.23 6.67 19.54
CA GLY A 49 -6.77 8.06 19.66
C GLY A 49 -5.79 8.53 18.58
N VAL A 50 -5.50 7.71 17.55
CA VAL A 50 -4.63 8.07 16.43
C VAL A 50 -5.41 8.14 15.12
N ILE A 51 -5.06 9.12 14.28
CA ILE A 51 -5.49 9.21 12.88
C ILE A 51 -4.26 9.34 11.99
N LEU A 52 -4.21 8.50 10.96
CA LEU A 52 -3.18 8.53 9.93
C LEU A 52 -3.80 8.86 8.57
N GLN A 53 -2.99 9.44 7.70
CA GLN A 53 -3.32 9.79 6.32
C GLN A 53 -2.35 9.13 5.35
N THR A 54 -2.85 8.69 4.21
CA THR A 54 -2.06 8.40 3.01
C THR A 54 -2.47 9.34 1.88
N THR A 55 -1.53 9.61 0.96
CA THR A 55 -1.77 10.35 -0.31
C THR A 55 -1.15 9.61 -1.50
N ASP A 56 -0.80 8.33 -1.31
CA ASP A 56 -0.12 7.47 -2.27
C ASP A 56 -0.78 6.08 -2.34
N GLY A 57 -2.09 6.00 -2.12
CA GLY A 57 -2.85 4.76 -2.24
C GLY A 57 -2.59 3.75 -1.11
N GLY A 58 -2.00 4.21 0.00
CA GLY A 58 -1.65 3.38 1.14
C GLY A 58 -0.24 2.77 1.07
N GLU A 59 0.62 3.22 0.15
CA GLU A 59 2.05 2.86 0.13
C GLU A 59 2.79 3.41 1.36
N GLY A 60 2.36 4.59 1.85
CA GLY A 60 2.85 5.24 3.06
C GLY A 60 1.73 5.86 3.90
N TRP A 61 1.95 5.92 5.22
CA TRP A 61 0.99 6.48 6.19
C TRP A 61 1.67 7.50 7.10
N GLU A 62 1.12 8.69 7.24
CA GLU A 62 1.61 9.73 8.14
C GLU A 62 0.62 9.99 9.28
N THR A 63 1.11 10.09 10.50
CA THR A 63 0.28 10.44 11.67
C THR A 63 -0.11 11.91 11.60
N ILE A 64 -1.40 12.20 11.45
CA ILE A 64 -1.94 13.57 11.40
C ILE A 64 -2.61 13.99 12.71
N PHE A 65 -2.91 13.03 13.59
CA PHE A 65 -3.44 13.27 14.93
C PHE A 65 -3.05 12.14 15.88
N SER A 66 -2.65 12.48 17.11
CA SER A 66 -2.45 11.55 18.22
C SER A 66 -2.94 12.22 19.50
N ALA A 67 -3.73 11.51 20.31
CA ALA A 67 -4.25 12.02 21.58
C ALA A 67 -3.16 12.21 22.65
N ASP A 68 -2.02 11.52 22.51
CA ASP A 68 -0.91 11.52 23.48
C ASP A 68 0.24 12.47 23.11
N SER A 69 0.11 13.24 22.03
CA SER A 69 1.07 14.27 21.57
C SER A 69 0.63 15.68 21.93
#